data_AF-A0AAV8TAR3-F1
#
_entry.id   AF-A0AAV8TAR3-F1
#
_cell.length_a   1.000
_cell.length_b   1.000
_cell.length_c   1.000
_cell.angle_alpha   90.00
_cell.angle_beta   90.00
_cell.angle_gamma   90.00
#
_symmetry.space_group_name_H-M   'P 1'
#
loop_
_entity.id
_entity.type
_entity.pdbx_description
1 polymer ?
#
loop_
_entity_poly.entity_id
_entity_poly.type
_entity_poly.pdbx_seq_one_letter_code
_entity_poly.pdbx_strand_id
1 'polypeptide(L)'
;MYDIPNVIRNVFNLSAPGTMICQSPIFENEDGQKLNSPVKGFATIDNVALVNVEGTGMAGVPGTASAIFGALKDVVANASSEHSVCFAVPEKEVNAVAEALQSRFRQALDAGRLSQVAVIPNCSILATVGQKMASTPGVSATLFNAPAKANINVRAIAQGCSEYNITVVLKREDCVRALRAVHSRFYLSKTAIAMGIIGPGLIGGTLLDQLRDQDWIKDNAFE
;
A
#
# COMPACT_ATOMS: atom_id res chain seq x y z
N MET A 1 -1.85 24.93 18.26
CA MET A 1 -2.04 23.46 18.20
C MET A 1 -1.00 22.88 19.14
N TYR A 2 -1.40 22.19 20.20
CA TYR A 2 -0.45 21.74 21.24
C TYR A 2 0.35 20.54 20.71
N ASP A 3 1.69 20.67 20.66
CA ASP A 3 2.63 19.62 20.24
C ASP A 3 2.90 18.65 21.40
N ILE A 4 1.87 17.89 21.77
CA ILE A 4 1.96 16.90 22.86
C ILE A 4 2.41 15.56 22.26
N PRO A 5 3.59 15.03 22.65
CA PRO A 5 4.06 13.75 22.15
C PRO A 5 3.16 12.62 22.67
N ASN A 6 2.73 11.74 21.77
CA ASN A 6 1.93 10.55 22.12
C ASN A 6 2.82 9.31 22.07
N VAL A 7 2.77 8.47 23.11
CA VAL A 7 3.54 7.22 23.17
C VAL A 7 2.58 6.03 23.25
N ILE A 8 2.63 5.18 22.23
CA ILE A 8 1.91 3.91 22.18
C ILE A 8 2.76 2.85 22.85
N ARG A 9 2.27 2.24 23.93
CA ARG A 9 2.95 1.17 24.67
C ARG A 9 2.14 -0.13 24.65
N ASN A 10 2.84 -1.25 24.77
CA ASN A 10 2.23 -2.55 24.93
C ASN A 10 2.01 -2.84 26.42
N VAL A 11 0.75 -3.04 26.83
CA VAL A 11 0.38 -3.35 28.23
C VAL A 11 0.98 -4.68 28.69
N PHE A 12 1.18 -5.63 27.77
CA PHE A 12 1.77 -6.94 28.06
C PHE A 12 3.30 -6.93 28.10
N ASN A 13 3.95 -5.85 27.65
CA ASN A 13 5.40 -5.68 27.68
C ASN A 13 5.78 -4.22 27.97
N LEU A 14 5.66 -3.85 29.24
CA LEU A 14 5.89 -2.47 29.71
C LEU A 14 7.35 -2.01 29.59
N SER A 15 8.29 -2.96 29.50
CA SER A 15 9.72 -2.69 29.34
C SER A 15 10.09 -2.23 27.92
N ALA A 16 9.24 -2.52 26.93
CA ALA A 16 9.48 -2.08 25.56
C ALA A 16 9.30 -0.56 25.43
N PRO A 17 10.14 0.13 24.64
CA PRO A 17 10.08 1.59 24.47
C PRO A 17 8.77 2.06 23.81
N GLY A 18 8.14 1.21 23.00
CA GLY A 18 6.90 1.54 22.27
C GLY A 18 7.13 2.39 21.03
N THR A 19 6.08 3.05 20.53
CA THR A 19 6.14 3.95 19.37
C THR A 19 5.75 5.37 19.79
N MET A 20 6.63 6.34 19.55
CA MET A 20 6.40 7.75 19.84
C MET A 20 5.98 8.52 18.59
N ILE A 21 4.93 9.32 18.70
CA ILE A 21 4.40 10.19 17.63
C ILE A 21 4.61 11.65 18.06
N CYS A 22 5.44 12.38 17.33
CA CYS A 22 5.80 13.79 17.57
C CYS A 22 6.04 14.55 16.24
N GLN A 23 5.93 15.89 16.23
CA GLN A 23 6.05 16.67 14.99
C GLN A 23 7.48 16.79 14.44
N SER A 24 8.48 16.76 15.31
CA SER A 24 9.89 16.80 14.92
C SER A 24 10.65 15.70 15.64
N PRO A 25 11.40 14.84 14.92
CA PRO A 25 12.36 13.98 15.58
C PRO A 25 13.53 14.87 16.04
N ILE A 26 13.45 15.42 17.25
CA ILE A 26 14.61 15.97 17.96
C ILE A 26 15.39 14.79 18.53
N PHE A 27 15.82 13.84 17.69
CA PHE A 27 16.71 12.76 18.09
C PHE A 27 17.56 12.38 16.87
N GLU A 28 18.54 13.23 16.58
CA GLU A 28 19.81 12.73 16.08
C GLU A 28 20.49 12.01 17.26
N ASN A 29 20.16 10.74 17.47
CA ASN A 29 20.90 9.94 18.44
C ASN A 29 22.25 9.54 17.84
N GLU A 30 23.27 9.58 18.69
CA GLU A 30 24.71 9.47 18.42
C GLU A 30 25.19 8.05 18.05
N ASP A 31 24.29 7.06 17.93
CA ASP A 31 24.64 5.70 17.53
C ASP A 31 24.28 5.47 16.06
N GLY A 32 25.31 5.47 15.21
CA GLY A 32 25.29 5.53 13.74
C GLY A 32 24.63 4.38 12.96
N GLN A 33 23.54 3.79 13.44
CA GLN A 33 22.68 2.86 12.67
C GLN A 33 21.29 3.44 12.47
N LYS A 34 21.19 4.54 11.71
CA LYS A 34 19.90 4.95 11.16
C LYS A 34 19.53 3.96 10.04
N LEU A 35 18.43 3.23 10.23
CA LEU A 35 17.69 2.66 9.10
C LEU A 35 17.12 3.83 8.29
N ASN A 36 17.95 4.38 7.41
CA ASN A 36 17.64 5.50 6.53
C ASN A 36 16.76 5.04 5.36
N SER A 37 15.87 4.08 5.62
CA SER A 37 14.91 3.61 4.63
C SER A 37 13.93 4.74 4.34
N PRO A 38 13.70 5.08 3.05
CA PRO A 38 12.76 6.11 2.66
C PRO A 38 11.32 5.75 3.06
N VAL A 39 11.02 4.45 3.10
CA VAL A 39 9.75 3.88 3.54
C VAL A 39 9.82 3.55 5.04
N LYS A 40 8.76 3.91 5.78
CA LYS A 40 8.64 3.68 7.22
C LYS A 40 7.67 2.57 7.59
N GLY A 41 6.71 2.26 6.73
CA GLY A 41 5.84 1.12 6.94
C GLY A 41 4.91 0.86 5.77
N PHE A 42 4.17 -0.24 5.92
CA PHE A 42 3.11 -0.64 5.01
C PHE A 42 1.82 -0.87 5.80
N ALA A 43 0.69 -0.61 5.18
CA ALA A 43 -0.62 -0.92 5.73
C ALA A 43 -1.50 -1.56 4.65
N THR A 44 -2.39 -2.45 5.06
CA THR A 44 -3.36 -3.08 4.15
C THR A 44 -4.78 -2.75 4.61
N ILE A 45 -5.66 -2.53 3.64
CA ILE A 45 -7.09 -2.39 3.85
C ILE A 45 -7.78 -3.41 2.95
N ASP A 46 -8.37 -4.42 3.59
CA ASP A 46 -9.10 -5.47 2.90
C ASP A 46 -10.58 -5.13 2.72
N ASN A 47 -11.30 -6.00 2.01
CA ASN A 47 -12.75 -5.88 1.83
C ASN A 47 -13.17 -4.57 1.15
N VAL A 48 -12.45 -4.18 0.10
CA VAL A 48 -12.78 -3.04 -0.74
C VAL A 48 -13.18 -3.48 -2.14
N ALA A 49 -13.95 -2.64 -2.82
CA ALA A 49 -14.28 -2.75 -4.23
C ALA A 49 -13.84 -1.47 -4.94
N LEU A 50 -13.33 -1.62 -6.16
CA LEU A 50 -13.00 -0.48 -7.01
C LEU A 50 -14.21 -0.13 -7.86
N VAL A 51 -14.56 1.15 -7.91
CA VAL A 51 -15.59 1.68 -8.79
C VAL A 51 -14.92 2.60 -9.79
N ASN A 52 -15.14 2.35 -11.08
CA ASN A 52 -14.64 3.17 -12.16
C ASN A 52 -15.83 3.75 -12.93
N VAL A 53 -15.85 5.07 -13.07
CA VAL A 53 -16.84 5.81 -13.86
C VAL A 53 -16.11 6.41 -15.04
N GLU A 54 -16.53 6.07 -16.26
CA GLU A 54 -15.87 6.52 -17.50
C GLU A 54 -16.89 7.08 -18.48
N GLY A 55 -16.53 8.15 -19.20
CA GLY A 55 -17.38 8.73 -20.24
C GLY A 55 -16.78 9.92 -20.99
N THR A 56 -17.11 10.02 -22.28
CA THR A 56 -16.72 11.14 -23.14
C THR A 56 -17.40 12.46 -22.76
N GLY A 57 -18.60 12.39 -22.18
CA GLY A 57 -19.36 13.53 -21.65
C GLY A 57 -18.98 13.94 -20.22
N MET A 58 -17.89 13.41 -19.68
CA MET A 58 -17.27 13.92 -18.46
C MET A 58 -16.38 15.15 -18.73
N ALA A 59 -15.78 15.25 -19.92
CA ALA A 59 -15.09 16.48 -20.34
C ALA A 59 -16.11 17.51 -20.82
N GLY A 60 -16.00 18.73 -20.28
CA GLY A 60 -16.88 19.84 -20.63
C GLY A 60 -18.24 19.87 -19.92
N VAL A 61 -18.51 18.97 -18.96
CA VAL A 61 -19.66 19.09 -18.04
C VAL A 61 -19.15 19.47 -16.65
N PRO A 62 -19.12 20.77 -16.29
CA PRO A 62 -18.78 21.20 -14.94
C PRO A 62 -19.67 20.49 -13.92
N GLY A 63 -19.06 19.87 -12.90
CA GLY A 63 -19.79 19.33 -11.75
C GLY A 63 -20.03 17.83 -11.75
N THR A 64 -19.59 17.04 -12.75
CA THR A 64 -19.75 15.57 -12.67
C THR A 64 -18.87 14.96 -11.58
N ALA A 65 -17.61 15.39 -11.47
CA ALA A 65 -16.76 15.03 -10.34
C ALA A 65 -17.40 15.46 -9.01
N SER A 66 -17.88 16.72 -8.92
CA SER A 66 -18.58 17.22 -7.72
C SER A 66 -19.84 16.43 -7.38
N ALA A 67 -20.57 15.92 -8.38
CA ALA A 67 -21.73 15.05 -8.17
C ALA A 67 -21.33 13.64 -7.69
N ILE A 68 -20.24 13.08 -8.21
CA ILE A 68 -19.66 11.81 -7.73
C ILE A 68 -19.22 11.98 -6.26
N PHE A 69 -18.45 13.01 -5.96
CA PHE A 69 -17.96 13.30 -4.62
C PHE A 69 -19.06 13.72 -3.65
N GLY A 70 -20.08 14.45 -4.12
CA GLY A 70 -21.23 14.82 -3.31
C GLY A 70 -22.10 13.62 -2.91
N ALA A 71 -22.10 12.55 -3.71
CA ALA A 71 -22.74 11.28 -3.38
C ALA A 71 -21.91 10.41 -2.42
N LEU A 72 -20.62 10.74 -2.22
CA LEU A 72 -19.65 9.91 -1.52
C LEU A 72 -19.03 10.69 -0.34
N LYS A 73 -19.58 10.53 0.87
CA LYS A 73 -19.13 11.30 2.04
C LYS A 73 -17.72 10.95 2.53
N ASP A 74 -17.25 9.70 2.35
CA ASP A 74 -15.99 9.22 2.94
C ASP A 74 -15.21 8.28 1.99
N VAL A 75 -14.91 8.74 0.77
CA VAL A 75 -14.27 7.90 -0.25
C VAL A 75 -12.90 8.44 -0.65
N VAL A 76 -11.90 7.54 -0.64
CA VAL A 76 -10.60 7.80 -1.25
C VAL A 76 -10.75 7.64 -2.76
N ALA A 77 -10.90 8.77 -3.45
CA ALA A 77 -10.94 8.77 -4.90
C ALA A 77 -9.63 9.22 -5.52
N ASN A 78 -9.29 8.58 -6.63
CA ASN A 78 -8.27 9.05 -7.53
C ASN A 78 -8.92 9.44 -8.88
N ALA A 79 -8.96 10.73 -9.17
CA ALA A 79 -9.41 11.21 -10.47
C ALA A 79 -8.20 11.24 -11.41
N SER A 80 -8.17 10.30 -12.37
CA SER A 80 -7.03 10.18 -13.29
C SER A 80 -7.16 11.07 -14.53
N SER A 81 -8.37 11.48 -14.91
CA SER A 81 -8.61 12.39 -16.05
C SER A 81 -9.99 13.07 -15.97
N GLU A 82 -10.22 14.08 -16.80
CA GLU A 82 -11.56 14.64 -17.03
C GLU A 82 -12.56 13.62 -17.59
N HIS A 83 -12.12 12.43 -17.99
CA HIS A 83 -12.93 11.39 -18.62
C HIS A 83 -13.17 10.14 -17.77
N SER A 84 -12.43 9.98 -16.66
CA SER A 84 -12.45 8.78 -15.85
C SER A 84 -12.14 9.08 -14.38
N VAL A 85 -13.03 8.61 -13.50
CA VAL A 85 -12.89 8.72 -12.05
C VAL A 85 -12.93 7.33 -11.44
N CYS A 86 -11.87 6.99 -10.72
CA CYS A 86 -11.70 5.68 -10.10
C CYS A 86 -11.56 5.84 -8.59
N PHE A 87 -12.31 5.07 -7.81
CA PHE A 87 -12.28 5.17 -6.36
C PHE A 87 -12.56 3.84 -5.69
N ALA A 88 -12.09 3.70 -4.45
CA ALA A 88 -12.27 2.50 -3.66
C ALA A 88 -13.32 2.73 -2.57
N VAL A 89 -14.26 1.80 -2.43
CA VAL A 89 -15.29 1.82 -1.40
C VAL A 89 -15.26 0.53 -0.59
N PRO A 90 -15.72 0.52 0.67
CA PRO A 90 -15.97 -0.71 1.41
C PRO A 90 -16.90 -1.62 0.62
N GLU A 91 -16.57 -2.91 0.53
CA GLU A 91 -17.33 -3.87 -0.29
C GLU A 91 -18.79 -4.01 0.17
N LYS A 92 -19.05 -3.82 1.47
CA LYS A 92 -20.40 -3.76 2.05
C LYS A 92 -21.28 -2.61 1.49
N GLU A 93 -20.67 -1.54 1.00
CA GLU A 93 -21.37 -0.33 0.52
C GLU A 93 -21.41 -0.26 -1.01
N VAL A 94 -20.72 -1.16 -1.71
CA VAL A 94 -20.54 -1.08 -3.17
C VAL A 94 -21.85 -1.10 -3.95
N ASN A 95 -22.83 -1.92 -3.52
CA ASN A 95 -24.11 -2.04 -4.20
C ASN A 95 -24.92 -0.75 -4.07
N ALA A 96 -24.97 -0.17 -2.87
CA ALA A 96 -25.66 1.10 -2.63
C ALA A 96 -25.01 2.25 -3.41
N VAL A 97 -23.67 2.28 -3.47
CA VAL A 97 -22.91 3.26 -4.25
C VAL A 97 -23.19 3.09 -5.75
N ALA A 98 -23.14 1.86 -6.26
CA ALA A 98 -23.40 1.57 -7.68
C ALA A 98 -24.82 1.99 -8.08
N GLU A 99 -25.83 1.67 -7.26
CA GLU A 99 -27.22 2.05 -7.51
C GLU A 99 -27.43 3.57 -7.47
N ALA A 100 -26.82 4.25 -6.48
CA ALA A 100 -26.88 5.70 -6.37
C ALA A 100 -26.24 6.39 -7.59
N LEU A 101 -25.09 5.90 -8.06
CA LEU A 101 -24.42 6.42 -9.25
C LEU A 101 -25.24 6.14 -10.51
N GLN A 102 -25.77 4.93 -10.69
CA GLN A 102 -26.62 4.59 -11.83
C GLN A 102 -27.88 5.48 -11.89
N SER A 103 -28.55 5.68 -10.75
CA SER A 103 -29.72 6.56 -10.67
C SER A 103 -29.35 8.02 -10.98
N ARG A 104 -28.27 8.52 -10.38
CA ARG A 104 -27.80 9.91 -10.55
C ARG A 104 -27.35 10.21 -11.97
N PHE A 105 -26.78 9.23 -12.65
CA PHE A 105 -26.20 9.35 -13.98
C PHE A 105 -27.05 8.75 -15.09
N ARG A 106 -28.26 8.27 -14.79
CA ARG A 106 -29.17 7.64 -15.76
C ARG A 106 -29.37 8.46 -17.03
N GLN A 107 -29.66 9.75 -16.90
CA GLN A 107 -29.82 10.65 -18.05
C GLN A 107 -28.53 10.85 -18.86
N ALA A 108 -27.37 10.75 -18.23
CA ALA A 108 -26.08 10.86 -18.90
C ALA A 108 -25.68 9.53 -19.57
N LEU A 109 -26.04 8.39 -18.99
CA LEU A 109 -25.90 7.06 -19.58
C LEU A 109 -26.83 6.91 -20.80
N ASP A 110 -28.11 7.27 -20.66
CA ASP A 110 -29.11 7.19 -21.73
C ASP A 110 -28.75 8.12 -22.92
N ALA A 111 -28.15 9.27 -22.63
CA ALA A 111 -27.65 10.19 -23.64
C ALA A 111 -26.28 9.79 -24.24
N GLY A 112 -25.71 8.64 -23.84
CA GLY A 112 -24.40 8.16 -24.31
C GLY A 112 -23.21 9.02 -23.89
N ARG A 113 -23.39 9.90 -22.90
CA ARG A 113 -22.34 10.79 -22.35
C ARG A 113 -21.47 10.10 -21.30
N LEU A 114 -22.02 9.12 -20.61
CA LEU A 114 -21.28 8.19 -19.76
C LEU A 114 -21.26 6.82 -20.42
N SER A 115 -20.09 6.19 -20.47
CA SER A 115 -19.91 4.87 -21.07
C SER A 115 -20.38 3.77 -20.11
N GLN A 116 -19.92 3.81 -18.86
CA GLN A 116 -20.26 2.80 -17.85
C GLN A 116 -19.85 3.20 -16.43
N VAL A 117 -20.54 2.61 -15.45
CA VAL A 117 -20.08 2.49 -14.05
C VAL A 117 -19.65 1.04 -13.84
N ALA A 118 -18.34 0.79 -13.85
CA ALA A 118 -17.77 -0.54 -13.66
C ALA A 118 -17.42 -0.76 -12.19
N VAL A 119 -17.80 -1.91 -11.66
CA VAL A 119 -17.47 -2.34 -10.29
C VAL A 119 -16.55 -3.54 -10.35
N ILE A 120 -15.42 -3.44 -9.65
CA ILE A 120 -14.43 -4.51 -9.52
C ILE A 120 -14.38 -4.94 -8.04
N PRO A 121 -15.05 -6.04 -7.67
CA PRO A 121 -15.07 -6.53 -6.30
C PRO A 121 -13.76 -7.25 -5.93
N ASN A 122 -13.70 -7.76 -4.69
CA ASN A 122 -12.60 -8.59 -4.20
C ASN A 122 -11.22 -7.91 -4.29
N CYS A 123 -11.16 -6.63 -3.94
CA CYS A 123 -9.92 -5.87 -3.90
C CYS A 123 -9.41 -5.69 -2.47
N SER A 124 -8.12 -5.37 -2.38
CA SER A 124 -7.43 -4.87 -1.18
C SER A 124 -6.52 -3.70 -1.56
N ILE A 125 -6.38 -2.73 -0.68
CA ILE A 125 -5.42 -1.62 -0.80
C ILE A 125 -4.16 -1.99 -0.04
N LEU A 126 -3.00 -1.83 -0.68
CA LEU A 126 -1.69 -1.83 -0.03
C LEU A 126 -1.15 -0.39 -0.07
N ALA A 127 -0.99 0.20 1.11
CA ALA A 127 -0.45 1.53 1.31
C ALA A 127 1.01 1.46 1.76
N THR A 128 1.84 2.29 1.15
CA THR A 128 3.26 2.46 1.50
C THR A 128 3.46 3.86 2.02
N VAL A 129 3.98 4.01 3.24
CA VAL A 129 4.11 5.31 3.91
C VAL A 129 5.54 5.62 4.32
N GLY A 130 5.94 6.88 4.15
CA GLY A 130 7.26 7.36 4.52
C GLY A 130 7.49 8.81 4.12
N GLN A 131 7.87 9.66 5.08
CA GLN A 131 8.13 11.08 4.82
C GLN A 131 9.30 11.30 3.84
N LYS A 132 10.28 10.39 3.86
CA LYS A 132 11.44 10.43 2.96
C LYS A 132 11.16 9.79 1.58
N MET A 133 9.93 9.34 1.32
CA MET A 133 9.55 8.86 -0.02
C MET A 133 9.50 10.01 -1.01
N ALA A 134 8.96 11.16 -0.57
CA ALA A 134 8.96 12.38 -1.36
C ALA A 134 10.38 12.77 -1.72
N SER A 135 10.60 13.10 -3.00
CA SER A 135 11.92 13.49 -3.51
C SER A 135 13.02 12.41 -3.43
N THR A 136 12.69 11.14 -3.20
CA THR A 136 13.65 10.01 -3.32
C THR A 136 13.38 9.22 -4.60
N PRO A 137 14.17 9.42 -5.66
CA PRO A 137 14.01 8.67 -6.91
C PRO A 137 14.12 7.16 -6.70
N GLY A 138 13.29 6.39 -7.40
CA GLY A 138 13.35 4.92 -7.40
C GLY A 138 12.52 4.22 -6.32
N VAL A 139 11.94 4.95 -5.36
CA VAL A 139 11.01 4.37 -4.37
C VAL A 139 9.78 3.79 -5.06
N SER A 140 9.10 4.58 -5.88
CA SER A 140 7.92 4.12 -6.65
C SER A 140 8.29 2.97 -7.58
N ALA A 141 9.44 3.07 -8.27
CA ALA A 141 9.92 1.99 -9.14
C ALA A 141 10.10 0.69 -8.36
N THR A 142 10.71 0.73 -7.17
CA THR A 142 10.89 -0.44 -6.29
C THR A 142 9.55 -1.00 -5.83
N LEU A 143 8.63 -0.13 -5.43
CA LEU A 143 7.28 -0.51 -4.99
C LEU A 143 6.49 -1.24 -6.07
N PHE A 144 6.58 -0.82 -7.34
CA PHE A 144 5.89 -1.49 -8.44
C PHE A 144 6.63 -2.72 -8.96
N ASN A 145 7.97 -2.76 -8.87
CA ASN A 145 8.76 -3.92 -9.28
C ASN A 145 8.55 -5.13 -8.34
N ALA A 146 8.32 -4.87 -7.06
CA ALA A 146 8.12 -5.91 -6.05
C ALA A 146 6.93 -6.85 -6.35
N PRO A 147 5.67 -6.37 -6.49
CA PRO A 147 4.54 -7.21 -6.86
C PRO A 147 4.67 -7.75 -8.30
N ALA A 148 5.27 -6.99 -9.22
CA ALA A 148 5.49 -7.47 -10.59
C ALA A 148 6.37 -8.73 -10.63
N LYS A 149 7.46 -8.77 -9.86
CA LYS A 149 8.32 -9.98 -9.72
C LYS A 149 7.62 -11.15 -9.04
N ALA A 150 6.57 -10.88 -8.26
CA ALA A 150 5.72 -11.90 -7.66
C ALA A 150 4.52 -12.31 -8.55
N ASN A 151 4.51 -11.87 -9.82
CA ASN A 151 3.45 -12.08 -10.79
C ASN A 151 2.06 -11.60 -10.29
N ILE A 152 2.04 -10.44 -9.63
CA ILE A 152 0.83 -9.82 -9.09
C ILE A 152 0.48 -8.59 -9.93
N ASN A 153 -0.76 -8.53 -10.39
CA ASN A 153 -1.26 -7.40 -11.16
C ASN A 153 -1.72 -6.25 -10.25
N VAL A 154 -1.35 -5.02 -10.61
CA VAL A 154 -1.83 -3.80 -9.96
C VAL A 154 -3.05 -3.28 -10.72
N ARG A 155 -4.18 -3.15 -10.03
CA ARG A 155 -5.47 -2.74 -10.63
C ARG A 155 -5.64 -1.23 -10.68
N ALA A 156 -5.21 -0.55 -9.63
CA ALA A 156 -5.26 0.90 -9.54
C ALA A 156 -4.11 1.41 -8.69
N ILE A 157 -3.75 2.66 -8.91
CA ILE A 157 -2.69 3.37 -8.21
C ILE A 157 -3.29 4.67 -7.74
N ALA A 158 -3.01 5.08 -6.50
CA ALA A 158 -3.31 6.43 -6.04
C ALA A 158 -2.14 6.99 -5.22
N GLN A 159 -1.75 8.21 -5.56
CA GLN A 159 -0.68 8.96 -4.91
C GLN A 159 -1.16 10.41 -4.75
N GLY A 160 -1.02 10.96 -3.54
CA GLY A 160 -1.32 12.37 -3.28
C GLY A 160 -0.12 13.28 -3.58
N CYS A 161 -0.37 14.60 -3.62
CA CYS A 161 0.66 15.62 -3.91
C CYS A 161 1.81 15.67 -2.89
N SER A 162 1.63 15.12 -1.69
CA SER A 162 2.69 15.06 -0.67
C SER A 162 3.69 13.94 -0.91
N GLU A 163 3.38 12.97 -1.78
CA GLU A 163 4.19 11.79 -2.08
C GLU A 163 4.60 10.90 -0.89
N TYR A 164 4.18 11.24 0.33
CA TYR A 164 4.45 10.49 1.55
C TYR A 164 3.68 9.16 1.64
N ASN A 165 2.68 8.99 0.76
CA ASN A 165 1.86 7.80 0.69
C ASN A 165 1.62 7.44 -0.77
N ILE A 166 1.96 6.20 -1.12
CA ILE A 166 1.58 5.57 -2.39
C ILE A 166 0.71 4.37 -2.05
N THR A 167 -0.46 4.31 -2.66
CA THR A 167 -1.41 3.21 -2.51
C THR A 167 -1.57 2.47 -3.83
N VAL A 168 -1.64 1.15 -3.73
CA VAL A 168 -1.91 0.26 -4.86
C VAL A 168 -3.09 -0.63 -4.53
N VAL A 169 -4.00 -0.79 -5.48
CA VAL A 169 -5.14 -1.70 -5.36
C VAL A 169 -4.81 -3.00 -6.05
N LEU A 170 -4.95 -4.10 -5.33
CA LEU A 170 -4.64 -5.45 -5.76
C LEU A 170 -5.88 -6.32 -5.64
N LYS A 171 -5.83 -7.52 -6.20
CA LYS A 171 -6.77 -8.58 -5.80
C LYS A 171 -6.53 -8.95 -4.33
N ARG A 172 -7.60 -9.22 -3.61
CA ARG A 172 -7.55 -9.62 -2.20
C ARG A 172 -6.67 -10.84 -1.96
N GLU A 173 -6.80 -11.85 -2.82
CA GLU A 173 -6.02 -13.11 -2.77
C GLU A 173 -4.51 -12.89 -2.87
N ASP A 174 -4.08 -11.84 -3.58
CA ASP A 174 -2.66 -11.53 -3.78
C ASP A 174 -2.10 -10.56 -2.74
N CYS A 175 -2.94 -9.95 -1.88
CA CYS A 175 -2.54 -8.85 -0.99
C CYS A 175 -1.43 -9.26 -0.02
N VAL A 176 -1.57 -10.43 0.64
CA VAL A 176 -0.55 -10.95 1.57
C VAL A 176 0.77 -11.23 0.85
N ARG A 177 0.71 -11.78 -0.36
CA ARG A 177 1.91 -12.08 -1.16
C ARG A 177 2.59 -10.80 -1.63
N ALA A 178 1.81 -9.79 -2.01
CA ALA A 178 2.33 -8.46 -2.37
C ALA A 178 2.96 -7.75 -1.17
N LEU A 179 2.30 -7.77 0.00
CA LEU A 179 2.85 -7.18 1.23
C LEU A 179 4.21 -7.77 1.56
N ARG A 180 4.36 -9.10 1.52
CA ARG A 180 5.65 -9.78 1.74
C ARG A 180 6.70 -9.40 0.67
N ALA A 181 6.30 -9.34 -0.60
CA ALA A 181 7.19 -8.96 -1.69
C ALA A 181 7.71 -7.52 -1.54
N VAL A 182 6.83 -6.60 -1.14
CA VAL A 182 7.19 -5.20 -0.92
C VAL A 182 8.03 -5.07 0.36
N HIS A 183 7.62 -5.71 1.46
CA HIS A 183 8.36 -5.71 2.72
C HIS A 183 9.79 -6.21 2.53
N SER A 184 9.97 -7.34 1.85
CA SER A 184 11.29 -7.89 1.56
C SER A 184 12.15 -6.98 0.70
N ARG A 185 11.58 -6.21 -0.23
CA ARG A 185 12.35 -5.28 -1.07
C ARG A 185 12.81 -4.02 -0.36
N PHE A 186 12.08 -3.56 0.65
CA PHE A 186 12.42 -2.34 1.38
C PHE A 186 13.18 -2.58 2.69
N TYR A 187 13.02 -3.76 3.30
CA TYR A 187 13.58 -4.06 4.63
C TYR A 187 14.53 -5.26 4.66
N LEU A 188 14.36 -6.27 3.78
CA LEU A 188 15.33 -7.36 3.71
C LEU A 188 16.50 -6.99 2.78
N SER A 189 17.70 -7.36 3.21
CA SER A 189 18.98 -7.10 2.53
C SER A 189 18.93 -7.45 1.04
N LYS A 190 19.68 -6.70 0.22
CA LYS A 190 19.77 -6.84 -1.25
C LYS A 190 20.23 -8.24 -1.73
N THR A 191 20.67 -9.11 -0.84
CA THR A 191 21.27 -10.41 -1.18
C THR A 191 20.49 -11.56 -0.56
N ALA A 192 19.47 -12.04 -1.27
CA ALA A 192 18.90 -13.35 -0.98
C ALA A 192 19.88 -14.42 -1.48
N ILE A 193 20.47 -15.21 -0.57
CA ILE A 193 21.32 -16.35 -0.91
C ILE A 193 20.46 -17.60 -0.88
N ALA A 194 20.21 -18.20 -2.06
CA ALA A 194 19.63 -19.54 -2.13
C ALA A 194 20.75 -20.57 -2.00
N MET A 195 20.78 -21.30 -0.88
CA MET A 195 21.76 -22.36 -0.60
C MET A 195 21.07 -23.73 -0.67
N GLY A 196 21.46 -24.56 -1.63
CA GLY A 196 21.04 -25.96 -1.70
C GLY A 196 22.09 -26.87 -1.07
N ILE A 197 21.73 -27.65 -0.07
CA ILE A 197 22.60 -28.64 0.56
C ILE A 197 22.18 -30.02 0.07
N ILE A 198 23.04 -30.69 -0.70
CA ILE A 198 22.80 -32.05 -1.19
C ILE A 198 23.68 -33.01 -0.38
N GLY A 199 23.04 -33.74 0.55
CA GLY A 199 23.66 -34.74 1.42
C GLY A 199 24.28 -34.15 2.70
N PRO A 200 23.78 -34.48 3.90
CA PRO A 200 24.37 -34.06 5.17
C PRO A 200 25.58 -34.95 5.52
N GLY A 201 26.56 -35.01 4.61
CA GLY A 201 27.86 -35.59 4.93
C GLY A 201 28.56 -34.76 6.02
N LEU A 202 29.74 -35.20 6.46
CA LEU A 202 30.54 -34.53 7.49
C LEU A 202 30.62 -33.01 7.31
N ILE A 203 30.85 -32.54 6.09
CA ILE A 203 31.00 -31.10 5.78
C ILE A 203 29.66 -30.35 5.81
N GLY A 204 28.59 -30.96 5.27
CA GLY A 204 27.26 -30.36 5.26
C GLY A 204 26.66 -30.25 6.66
N GLY A 205 26.90 -31.25 7.52
CA GLY A 205 26.54 -31.21 8.94
C GLY A 205 27.26 -30.10 9.69
N THR A 206 28.59 -30.00 9.53
CA THR A 206 29.37 -28.94 10.19
C THR A 206 28.96 -27.53 9.74
N LEU A 207 28.61 -27.34 8.47
CA LEU A 207 28.09 -26.05 7.98
C LEU A 207 26.73 -25.71 8.63
N LEU A 208 25.83 -26.68 8.78
CA LEU A 208 24.55 -26.49 9.45
C LEU A 208 24.71 -26.15 10.92
N ASP A 209 25.67 -26.77 11.60
CA ASP A 209 26.00 -26.46 13.00
C ASP A 209 26.58 -25.05 13.12
N GLN A 210 27.49 -24.65 12.22
CA GLN A 210 28.03 -23.28 12.17
C GLN A 210 26.96 -22.21 11.90
N LEU A 211 26.00 -22.50 11.01
CA LEU A 211 24.87 -21.59 10.74
C LEU A 211 23.93 -21.47 11.97
N ARG A 212 23.82 -22.51 12.78
CA ARG A 212 22.98 -22.53 13.99
C ARG A 212 23.61 -21.75 15.15
N ASP A 213 24.94 -21.80 15.24
CA ASP A 213 25.74 -21.15 16.30
C ASP A 213 26.02 -19.67 16.02
N GLN A 214 25.85 -19.20 14.78
CA GLN A 214 25.96 -17.78 14.45
C GLN A 214 24.65 -17.02 14.70
N ASP A 215 24.55 -16.37 15.86
CA ASP A 215 23.36 -15.60 16.27
C ASP A 215 23.00 -14.42 15.34
N TRP A 216 23.93 -13.91 14.52
CA TRP A 216 23.63 -12.83 13.56
C TRP A 216 22.70 -13.26 12.40
N ILE A 217 22.58 -14.58 12.14
CA ILE A 217 21.73 -15.13 11.07
C ILE A 217 20.28 -15.23 11.53
N LYS A 218 20.03 -15.48 12.82
CA LYS A 218 18.67 -15.53 13.38
C LYS A 218 17.97 -14.18 13.31
N ASP A 219 18.73 -13.09 13.43
CA ASP A 219 18.19 -11.72 13.37
C ASP A 219 17.95 -11.20 11.93
N ASN A 220 18.43 -11.89 10.88
CA ASN A 220 18.36 -11.37 9.49
C ASN A 220 17.91 -12.37 8.40
N ALA A 221 17.73 -13.66 8.71
CA ALA A 221 17.47 -14.67 7.68
C ALA A 221 16.12 -15.41 7.80
N PHE A 222 15.38 -15.27 8.90
CA PHE A 222 14.09 -15.95 9.10
C PHE A 222 13.05 -15.06 9.78
N GLU A 223 12.62 -13.98 9.11
CA GLU A 223 11.32 -13.32 9.30
C GLU A 223 10.63 -13.05 7.95
#